data_AF-A0A7K6KPP2-F1
#
_entry.id   AF-A0A7K6KPP2-F1
#
_cell.length_a   1.000
_cell.length_b   1.000
_cell.length_c   1.000
_cell.angle_alpha   90.00
_cell.angle_beta   90.00
_cell.angle_gamma   90.00
#
_symmetry.space_group_name_H-M   'P 1'
#
loop_
_entity.id
_entity.type
_entity.pdbx_description
1 polymer ?
#
loop_
_entity_poly.entity_id
_entity_poly.type
_entity_poly.pdbx_seq_one_letter_code
_entity_poly.pdbx_strand_id
1 'polypeptide(L)' 'QQKVPGSSPVTVIYNNDKRPSDVPSRFSGSGGTLTITGVQAKDEAVYFCGGADSSS' A
#
# COMPACT_ATOMS: atom_id res chain seq x y z
N GLN A 1 -2.79 2.41 0.44
CA GLN A 1 -3.17 2.28 -0.97
C GLN A 1 -2.16 2.99 -1.85
N GLN A 2 -2.01 2.58 -3.11
CA GLN A 2 -1.23 3.30 -4.13
C GLN A 2 -2.17 3.80 -5.23
N LYS A 3 -1.84 4.93 -5.84
CA LYS A 3 -2.56 5.48 -6.97
C LYS A 3 -1.58 5.99 -8.01
N VAL A 4 -1.59 5.38 -9.19
CA VAL A 4 -0.89 5.90 -10.36
C VAL A 4 -1.78 6.98 -10.98
N PRO A 5 -1.23 8.11 -11.47
CA PRO A 5 -2.01 9.11 -12.18
C PRO A 5 -2.81 8.49 -13.33
N GLY A 6 -4.11 8.74 -13.38
CA GLY A 6 -5.01 8.18 -14.40
C GLY A 6 -5.51 6.75 -14.13
N SER A 7 -5.12 6.11 -13.02
CA SER A 7 -5.65 4.79 -12.62
C SER A 7 -6.56 4.86 -11.39
N SER A 8 -7.34 3.80 -11.18
CA SER A 8 -8.02 3.56 -9.91
C SER A 8 -6.99 3.27 -8.78
N PRO A 9 -7.29 3.64 -7.52
CA PRO A 9 -6.47 3.25 -6.38
C PRO A 9 -6.40 1.73 -6.23
N VAL A 10 -5.24 1.24 -5.77
CA VAL A 10 -4.99 -0.18 -5.51
C VAL A 10 -4.53 -0.36 -4.07
N THR A 11 -5.05 -1.39 -3.41
CA THR A 11 -4.63 -1.77 -2.06
C THR A 11 -3.22 -2.37 -2.08
N VAL A 12 -2.32 -1.85 -1.24
CA VAL A 12 -0.94 -2.35 -1.11
C VAL A 12 -0.77 -3.15 0.18
N ILE A 13 -1.26 -2.60 1.29
CA ILE A 13 -1.32 -3.25 2.61
C ILE A 13 -2.72 -3.03 3.18
N TYR A 14 -3.29 -4.06 3.82
CA TYR A 14 -4.57 -4.05 4.52
C TYR A 14 -4.42 -4.73 5.90
N ASN A 15 -5.39 -4.52 6.80
CA ASN A 15 -5.35 -5.03 8.18
C ASN A 15 -4.01 -4.78 8.89
N ASN A 16 -3.39 -3.63 8.63
CA ASN A 16 -2.10 -3.17 9.16
C ASN A 16 -0.83 -3.87 8.64
N ASP A 17 -0.88 -5.16 8.30
CA ASP A 17 0.31 -5.94 7.93
C ASP A 17 0.11 -6.89 6.74
N LYS A 18 -1.12 -7.07 6.27
CA LYS A 18 -1.43 -8.04 5.21
C LYS A 18 -1.22 -7.42 3.84
N ARG A 19 -0.48 -8.13 3.00
CA ARG A 19 -0.26 -7.79 1.60
C ARG A 19 -1.12 -8.68 0.69
N PRO A 20 -1.85 -8.12 -0.28
CA PRO A 20 -2.51 -8.91 -1.33
C PRO A 20 -1.51 -9.78 -2.13
N SER A 21 -1.96 -10.91 -2.68
CA SER A 21 -1.08 -11.86 -3.39
C SER A 21 -0.54 -11.35 -4.72
N ASP A 22 -1.24 -10.40 -5.34
CA ASP A 22 -0.86 -9.69 -6.56
C ASP A 22 0.13 -8.54 -6.31
N VAL A 23 0.34 -8.15 -5.05
CA VAL A 23 1.33 -7.14 -4.67
C VAL A 23 2.69 -7.82 -4.41
N PRO A 24 3.78 -7.35 -5.05
CA PRO A 24 5.08 -7.99 -4.94
C PRO A 24 5.66 -8.07 -3.52
N SER A 25 6.51 -9.08 -3.29
CA SER A 25 7.11 -9.36 -1.98
C SER A 25 7.94 -8.24 -1.36
N ARG A 26 8.42 -7.31 -2.20
CA ARG A 26 9.17 -6.12 -1.78
C ARG A 26 8.37 -5.09 -0.98
N PHE A 27 7.03 -5.14 -1.03
CA PHE A 27 6.18 -4.30 -0.20
C PHE A 27 5.89 -5.00 1.13
N SER A 28 6.02 -4.28 2.23
CA SER A 28 5.57 -4.71 3.56
C SER A 28 5.01 -3.50 4.31
N GLY A 29 4.21 -3.76 5.33
CA GLY A 29 3.66 -2.69 6.16
C GLY A 29 3.42 -3.14 7.59
N SER A 30 3.34 -2.15 8.48
CA SER A 30 2.98 -2.35 9.88
C SER A 30 2.45 -1.04 10.44
N GLY A 31 1.22 -1.06 10.99
CA GLY A 31 0.69 0.00 11.84
C GLY A 31 0.85 1.43 11.30
N GLY A 32 0.68 1.64 10.00
CA GLY A 32 0.81 2.95 9.33
C GLY A 32 2.14 3.20 8.62
N THR A 33 3.11 2.29 8.75
CA THR A 33 4.35 2.31 7.98
C THR A 33 4.21 1.46 6.71
N LEU A 34 4.72 1.95 5.59
CA LEU A 34 4.91 1.22 4.35
C LEU A 34 6.41 1.13 4.07
N THR A 35 6.93 -0.08 3.90
CA THR A 35 8.31 -0.34 3.52
C THR A 35 8.35 -0.96 2.13
N ILE A 36 9.21 -0.42 1.27
CA ILE A 36 9.42 -0.91 -0.08
C ILE A 36 10.92 -1.20 -0.23
N THR A 37 11.28 -2.48 -0.34
CA THR A 37 12.69 -2.90 -0.47
C THR A 37 13.09 -2.98 -1.94
N GLY A 38 14.17 -2.30 -2.33
CA GLY A 38 14.61 -2.28 -3.73
C GLY A 38 13.60 -1.60 -4.66
N VAL A 39 13.27 -0.34 -4.35
CA VAL A 39 12.37 0.53 -5.14
C VAL A 39 12.75 0.50 -6.62
N GLN A 40 11.75 0.36 -7.49
CA GLN A 40 11.89 0.32 -8.94
C GLN A 40 11.15 1.51 -9.58
N ALA A 41 11.49 1.86 -10.83
CA ALA A 41 10.83 2.95 -11.55
C ALA A 41 9.29 2.77 -11.64
N LYS A 42 8.83 1.51 -11.74
CA LYS A 42 7.39 1.18 -11.77
C LYS A 42 6.65 1.39 -10.45
N ASP A 43 7.37 1.66 -9.35
CA ASP A 43 6.77 1.94 -8.04
C ASP A 43 6.42 3.44 -7.90
N GLU A 44 6.61 4.25 -8.94
CA GLU A 44 6.18 5.66 -9.00
C GLU A 44 4.65 5.76 -8.92
N ALA A 45 4.17 6.18 -7.76
CA ALA A 45 2.75 6.36 -7.47
C ALA A 45 2.57 7.31 -6.28
N VAL A 46 1.33 7.76 -6.07
CA VAL A 46 0.94 8.44 -4.84
C VAL A 46 0.48 7.39 -3.82
N TYR A 47 1.10 7.38 -2.64
CA TYR A 47 0.77 6.43 -1.57
C TYR A 47 -0.07 7.10 -0.48
N PHE A 48 -1.18 6.47 -0.14
CA PHE A 48 -2.12 6.93 0.87
C PHE A 48 -2.20 5.93 2.02
N CYS A 49 -2.09 6.42 3.25
CA CYS A 49 -2.52 5.65 4.42
C CYS A 49 -4.06 5.73 4.53
N GLY A 50 -4.67 4.65 5.00
CA GLY A 50 -6.10 4.59 5.28
C GLY A 50 -6.33 3.76 6.53
N GLY A 51 -7.24 4.21 7.39
CA GLY A 51 -7.70 3.48 8.56
C GLY A 51 -9.22 3.34 8.50
N ALA A 52 -9.73 2.19 8.95
CA ALA A 52 -11.16 2.09 9.25
C ALA A 52 -11.37 2.75 10.61
N ASP A 53 -12.17 3.81 10.63
CA ASP A 53 -12.66 4.34 11.89
C ASP A 53 -13.72 3.37 12.42
N SER A 54 -13.44 2.75 13.56
CA SER A 54 -14.36 1.83 14.24
C SER A 54 -15.13 2.51 15.36
N SER A 55 -15.13 3.85 15.41
CA SER A 55 -15.95 4.58 16.37
C SER A 55 -17.43 4.24 16.16
N SER A 56 -18.07 3.85 17.27
CA SER A 56 -19.49 3.47 17.35
C SER A 56 -20.37 4.69 17.57
#